data_AF-A0A950GFI0-F1
#
_entry.id   AF-A0A950GFI0-F1
#
_cell.length_a   1.000
_cell.length_b   1.000
_cell.length_c   1.000
_cell.angle_alpha   90.00
_cell.angle_beta   90.00
_cell.angle_gamma   90.00
#
_symmetry.space_group_name_H-M   'P 1'
#
loop_
_entity.id
_entity.type
_entity.pdbx_description
1 polymer ?
#
loop_
_entity_poly.entity_id
_entity_poly.type
_entity_poly.pdbx_seq_one_letter_code
_entity_poly.pdbx_strand_id
1 'polypeptide(L)'
;MTSTIISALLPIVITLLFGLFAGWHHDFDRKQAAILNRMVMLYALPLVLFAGMVGTPRSEIIAQVPLALAILLGMLVPYAIAFVVAHYLFRRDLMTASLEAITIGGPAVPFVGIPVLGQLFGEAASAVPIAIAGLVMNLIQVPATLMLLSAGVAARNA
;
A
#
# COMPACT_ATOMS: atom_id res chain seq x y z
N MET A 1 -24.02 -0.36 8.10
CA MET A 1 -23.04 0.49 7.41
C MET A 1 -22.13 1.21 8.40
N THR A 2 -22.62 2.14 9.23
CA THR A 2 -21.80 2.88 10.21
C THR A 2 -21.12 1.95 11.23
N SER A 3 -21.84 0.98 11.79
CA SER A 3 -21.25 -0.02 12.71
C SER A 3 -20.12 -0.83 12.06
N THR A 4 -20.23 -1.14 10.77
CA THR A 4 -19.24 -1.92 10.00
C THR A 4 -17.97 -1.12 9.75
N ILE A 5 -18.12 0.17 9.43
CA ILE A 5 -17.01 1.10 9.23
C ILE A 5 -16.28 1.32 10.55
N ILE A 6 -17.03 1.60 11.63
CA ILE A 6 -16.45 1.78 12.97
C ILE A 6 -15.71 0.50 13.37
N SER A 7 -16.35 -0.67 13.25
CA SER A 7 -15.70 -1.92 13.66
C SER A 7 -14.41 -2.15 12.90
N ALA A 8 -14.38 -1.96 11.57
CA ALA A 8 -13.21 -2.22 10.74
C ALA A 8 -12.07 -1.21 10.91
N LEU A 9 -12.38 0.06 11.20
CA LEU A 9 -11.37 1.11 11.39
C LEU A 9 -10.86 1.21 12.82
N LEU A 10 -11.66 0.80 13.80
CA LEU A 10 -11.34 0.91 15.22
C LEU A 10 -9.99 0.26 15.59
N PRO A 11 -9.63 -0.95 15.10
CA PRO A 11 -8.31 -1.54 15.40
C PRO A 11 -7.15 -0.68 14.93
N ILE A 12 -7.27 -0.04 13.76
CA ILE A 12 -6.22 0.84 13.22
C ILE A 12 -6.06 2.07 14.11
N VAL A 13 -7.17 2.72 14.43
CA VAL A 13 -7.16 3.92 15.28
C VAL A 13 -6.55 3.61 16.65
N ILE A 14 -6.95 2.50 17.26
CA ILE A 14 -6.41 2.06 18.56
C ILE A 14 -4.91 1.76 18.45
N THR A 15 -4.48 1.03 17.43
CA THR A 15 -3.04 0.69 17.22
C THR A 15 -2.21 1.95 17.01
N LEU A 16 -2.72 2.92 16.24
CA LEU A 16 -2.07 4.21 16.01
C LEU A 16 -1.95 5.01 17.31
N LEU A 17 -3.02 5.05 18.13
CA LEU A 17 -3.01 5.74 19.43
C LEU A 17 -1.99 5.13 20.38
N PHE A 18 -1.84 3.81 20.43
CA PHE A 18 -0.79 3.16 21.22
C PHE A 18 0.61 3.54 20.74
N GLY A 19 0.85 3.60 19.42
CA GLY A 19 2.12 4.06 18.86
C GLY A 19 2.42 5.52 19.22
N LEU A 20 1.40 6.39 19.19
CA LEU A 20 1.50 7.80 19.58
C LEU A 20 1.82 7.95 21.07
N PHE A 21 1.15 7.19 21.93
CA PHE A 21 1.36 7.21 23.37
C PHE A 21 2.75 6.70 23.75
N ALA A 22 3.22 5.63 23.10
CA ALA A 22 4.58 5.10 23.27
C ALA A 22 5.65 6.12 22.83
N GLY A 23 5.41 6.83 21.72
CA GLY A 23 6.28 7.92 21.28
C GLY A 23 6.28 9.10 22.27
N TRP A 24 5.12 9.44 22.83
CA TRP A 24 4.97 10.50 23.82
C TRP A 24 5.64 10.15 25.16
N HIS A 25 5.57 8.89 25.60
CA HIS A 25 6.27 8.40 26.79
C HIS A 25 7.78 8.23 26.60
N HIS A 26 8.28 8.40 25.37
CA HIS A 26 9.68 8.16 25.00
C HIS A 26 10.13 6.71 25.26
N ASP A 27 9.21 5.76 25.12
CA ASP A 27 9.51 4.32 25.22
C ASP A 27 10.53 3.89 24.14
N PHE A 28 10.58 4.64 23.02
CA PHE A 28 11.54 4.45 21.94
C PHE A 28 12.25 5.77 21.61
N ASP A 29 13.57 5.73 21.53
CA ASP A 29 14.35 6.84 20.96
C ASP A 29 14.21 6.88 19.41
N ARG A 30 14.70 7.96 18.79
CA ARG A 30 14.63 8.11 17.32
C ARG A 30 15.39 7.02 16.57
N LYS A 31 16.49 6.49 17.11
CA LYS A 31 17.28 5.42 16.48
C LYS A 31 16.53 4.10 16.55
N GLN A 32 15.91 3.78 17.68
CA GLN A 32 15.10 2.59 17.89
C GLN A 32 13.86 2.60 16.99
N ALA A 33 13.17 3.75 16.89
CA ALA A 33 12.05 3.91 15.97
C ALA A 33 12.47 3.70 14.50
N ALA A 34 13.64 4.22 14.10
CA ALA A 34 14.19 3.99 12.77
C ALA A 34 14.55 2.50 12.52
N ILE A 35 15.08 1.81 13.53
CA ILE A 35 15.39 0.37 13.46
C ILE A 35 14.10 -0.45 13.30
N LEU A 36 13.06 -0.16 14.08
CA LEU A 36 11.74 -0.80 13.98
C LEU A 36 11.13 -0.60 12.59
N ASN A 37 11.15 0.64 12.07
CA ASN A 37 10.67 0.92 10.72
C ASN A 37 11.44 0.10 9.67
N ARG A 38 12.78 0.06 9.77
CA ARG A 38 13.61 -0.74 8.88
C ARG A 38 13.29 -2.24 8.97
N MET A 39 13.03 -2.76 10.16
CA MET A 39 12.61 -4.15 10.37
C MET A 39 11.28 -4.44 9.65
N VAL A 40 10.30 -3.55 9.80
CA VAL A 40 8.98 -3.69 9.16
C VAL A 40 9.13 -3.66 7.63
N MET A 41 9.83 -2.66 7.11
CA MET A 41 9.94 -2.44 5.67
C MET A 41 10.78 -3.51 4.96
N LEU A 42 11.86 -4.00 5.59
CA LEU A 42 12.78 -4.96 4.95
C LEU A 42 12.45 -6.42 5.22
N TYR A 43 11.81 -6.74 6.34
CA TYR A 43 11.57 -8.13 6.74
C TYR A 43 10.08 -8.44 6.87
N ALA A 44 9.36 -7.74 7.77
CA ALA A 44 7.99 -8.11 8.10
C ALA A 44 7.05 -8.00 6.88
N LEU A 45 7.13 -6.88 6.15
CA LEU A 45 6.27 -6.63 5.00
C LEU A 45 6.53 -7.64 3.86
N PRO A 46 7.78 -7.86 3.40
CA PRO A 46 8.05 -8.91 2.42
C PRO A 46 7.63 -10.31 2.87
N LEU A 47 7.86 -10.67 4.14
CA LEU A 47 7.49 -11.98 4.68
C LEU A 47 5.98 -12.19 4.72
N VAL A 48 5.20 -11.18 5.12
CA VAL A 48 3.73 -11.25 5.12
C VAL A 48 3.19 -11.41 3.70
N LEU A 49 3.74 -10.67 2.73
CA LEU A 49 3.37 -10.81 1.32
C LEU A 49 3.71 -12.21 0.78
N PHE A 50 4.89 -12.74 1.13
CA PHE A 50 5.31 -14.08 0.76
C PHE A 50 4.44 -15.18 1.41
N ALA A 51 4.16 -15.06 2.71
CA ALA A 51 3.31 -15.98 3.45
C ALA A 51 1.88 -15.99 2.89
N GLY A 52 1.33 -14.82 2.56
CA GLY A 52 0.05 -14.70 1.87
C GLY A 52 0.05 -15.42 0.52
N MET A 53 1.14 -15.35 -0.23
CA MET A 53 1.28 -16.04 -1.52
C MET A 53 1.37 -17.56 -1.37
N VAL A 54 2.25 -18.06 -0.50
CA VAL A 54 2.45 -19.51 -0.30
C VAL A 54 1.22 -20.17 0.33
N GLY A 55 0.51 -19.46 1.20
CA GLY A 55 -0.71 -19.93 1.86
C GLY A 55 -1.94 -19.97 0.95
N THR A 56 -1.91 -19.34 -0.24
CA THR A 56 -3.08 -19.29 -1.12
C THR A 56 -3.15 -20.53 -2.04
N PRO A 57 -4.20 -21.36 -1.93
CA PRO A 57 -4.39 -22.51 -2.81
C PRO A 57 -4.54 -22.08 -4.27
N ARG A 58 -3.92 -22.80 -5.20
CA ARG A 58 -3.96 -22.49 -6.65
C ARG A 58 -5.40 -22.44 -7.20
N SER A 59 -6.31 -23.21 -6.61
CA SER A 59 -7.74 -23.23 -6.93
C SER A 59 -8.46 -21.92 -6.56
N GLU A 60 -8.04 -21.26 -5.47
CA GLU A 60 -8.60 -19.97 -5.06
C GLU A 60 -8.10 -18.83 -5.95
N ILE A 61 -6.84 -18.88 -6.40
CA ILE A 61 -6.29 -17.89 -7.35
C ILE A 61 -7.09 -17.91 -8.66
N ILE A 62 -7.40 -19.10 -9.20
CA ILE A 62 -8.13 -19.26 -10.47
C ILE A 62 -9.58 -18.78 -10.33
N ALA A 63 -10.24 -19.08 -9.20
CA ALA A 63 -11.60 -18.60 -8.92
C ALA A 63 -11.65 -17.07 -8.72
N GLN A 64 -10.54 -16.48 -8.25
CA GLN A 64 -10.44 -15.04 -7.94
C GLN A 64 -9.74 -14.21 -9.03
N VAL A 65 -9.46 -14.77 -10.22
CA VAL A 65 -8.90 -13.99 -11.36
C VAL A 65 -9.70 -12.72 -11.67
N PRO A 66 -11.06 -12.74 -11.66
CA PRO A 66 -11.83 -11.51 -11.87
C PRO A 66 -11.59 -10.46 -10.78
N LEU A 67 -11.44 -10.88 -9.52
CA LEU A 67 -11.12 -10.00 -8.41
C LEU A 67 -9.69 -9.46 -8.52
N ALA A 68 -8.73 -10.29 -8.93
CA ALA A 68 -7.35 -9.87 -9.17
C ALA A 68 -7.27 -8.79 -10.26
N LEU A 69 -7.98 -8.97 -11.36
CA LEU A 69 -8.09 -7.98 -12.43
C LEU A 69 -8.78 -6.71 -11.96
N ALA A 70 -9.85 -6.83 -11.16
CA ALA A 70 -10.54 -5.68 -10.60
C ALA A 70 -9.63 -4.86 -9.66
N ILE A 71 -8.82 -5.52 -8.83
CA ILE A 71 -7.83 -4.85 -7.95
C ILE A 71 -6.74 -4.19 -8.80
N LEU A 72 -6.20 -4.91 -9.80
CA LEU A 72 -5.17 -4.39 -10.69
C LEU A 72 -5.64 -3.14 -11.43
N LEU A 73 -6.81 -3.19 -12.05
CA LEU A 73 -7.40 -2.02 -12.72
C LEU A 73 -7.78 -0.93 -11.73
N GLY A 74 -8.35 -1.29 -10.58
CA GLY A 74 -8.73 -0.36 -9.51
C GLY A 74 -7.56 0.39 -8.89
N MET A 75 -6.34 -0.12 -8.99
CA MET A 75 -5.13 0.56 -8.55
C MET A 75 -4.42 1.30 -9.70
N LEU A 76 -4.32 0.68 -10.88
CA LEU A 76 -3.60 1.26 -12.02
C LEU A 76 -4.35 2.42 -12.68
N VAL A 77 -5.68 2.34 -12.80
CA VAL A 77 -6.47 3.37 -13.46
C VAL A 77 -6.42 4.69 -12.68
N PRO A 78 -6.69 4.73 -11.36
CA PRO A 78 -6.56 5.98 -10.60
C PRO A 78 -5.14 6.52 -10.57
N TYR A 79 -4.13 5.64 -10.49
CA TYR A 79 -2.72 6.03 -10.57
C TYR A 79 -2.41 6.74 -11.90
N ALA A 80 -2.80 6.14 -13.03
CA ALA A 80 -2.58 6.70 -14.35
C ALA A 80 -3.36 8.01 -14.56
N ILE A 81 -4.63 8.06 -14.13
CA ILE A 81 -5.45 9.28 -14.22
C ILE A 81 -4.83 10.40 -13.39
N ALA A 82 -4.47 10.13 -12.13
CA ALA A 82 -3.85 11.11 -11.25
C ALA A 82 -2.54 11.65 -11.85
N PHE A 83 -1.70 10.77 -12.41
CA PHE A 83 -0.48 11.17 -13.10
C PHE A 83 -0.77 12.08 -14.31
N VAL A 84 -1.67 11.65 -15.19
CA VAL A 84 -2.00 12.40 -16.42
C VAL A 84 -2.60 13.77 -16.07
N VAL A 85 -3.49 13.83 -15.09
CA VAL A 85 -4.10 15.08 -14.63
C VAL A 85 -3.05 15.99 -13.99
N ALA A 86 -2.20 15.48 -13.09
CA ALA A 86 -1.15 16.27 -12.47
C ALA A 86 -0.14 16.82 -13.50
N HIS A 87 0.28 15.97 -14.44
CA HIS A 87 1.33 16.32 -15.39
C HIS A 87 0.81 17.17 -16.57
N TYR A 88 -0.31 16.80 -17.19
CA TYR A 88 -0.79 17.49 -18.39
C TYR A 88 -1.76 18.62 -18.10
N LEU A 89 -2.68 18.46 -17.12
CA LEU A 89 -3.67 19.49 -16.82
C LEU A 89 -3.11 20.54 -15.86
N PHE A 90 -2.48 20.10 -14.76
CA PHE A 90 -1.87 21.00 -13.77
C PHE A 90 -0.42 21.40 -14.11
N ARG A 91 0.15 20.85 -15.19
CA ARG A 91 1.49 21.18 -15.70
C ARG A 91 2.58 21.03 -14.62
N ARG A 92 2.39 20.09 -13.69
CA ARG A 92 3.37 19.79 -12.63
C ARG A 92 4.59 19.12 -13.26
N ASP A 93 5.75 19.37 -12.66
CA ASP A 93 6.97 18.69 -13.05
C ASP A 93 6.82 17.18 -12.87
N LEU A 94 7.61 16.42 -13.63
CA LEU A 94 7.48 14.98 -13.73
C LEU A 94 7.71 14.29 -12.37
N MET A 95 8.55 14.85 -11.50
CA MET A 95 8.78 14.29 -10.16
C MET A 95 7.55 14.49 -9.26
N THR A 96 7.03 15.72 -9.19
CA THR A 96 5.85 16.05 -8.38
C THR A 96 4.61 15.27 -8.84
N ALA A 97 4.36 15.20 -10.15
CA ALA A 97 3.23 14.45 -10.70
C ALA A 97 3.31 12.95 -10.35
N SER A 98 4.52 12.38 -10.34
CA SER A 98 4.75 10.97 -9.99
C SER A 98 4.45 10.69 -8.51
N LEU A 99 4.91 11.57 -7.62
CA LEU A 99 4.68 11.46 -6.18
C LEU A 99 3.19 11.61 -5.84
N GLU A 100 2.49 12.50 -6.52
CA GLU A 100 1.05 12.65 -6.34
C GLU A 100 0.26 11.45 -6.86
N ALA A 101 0.65 10.92 -8.03
CA ALA A 101 0.02 9.75 -8.61
C ALA A 101 0.10 8.52 -7.69
N ILE A 102 1.27 8.25 -7.11
CA ILE A 102 1.43 7.14 -6.16
C ILE A 102 0.68 7.39 -4.85
N THR A 103 0.61 8.65 -4.40
CA THR A 103 -0.11 9.02 -3.17
C THR A 103 -1.63 8.84 -3.32
N ILE A 104 -2.16 9.12 -4.51
CA ILE A 104 -3.60 9.00 -4.81
C ILE A 104 -3.96 7.55 -5.20
N GLY A 105 -3.17 6.94 -6.09
CA GLY A 105 -3.46 5.65 -6.69
C GLY A 105 -2.84 4.44 -5.97
N GLY A 106 -1.98 4.66 -4.98
CA GLY A 106 -1.31 3.62 -4.18
C GLY A 106 -1.93 3.46 -2.80
N PRO A 107 -3.08 2.77 -2.67
CA PRO A 107 -3.66 2.47 -1.36
C PRO A 107 -2.70 1.64 -0.51
N ALA A 108 -2.58 1.97 0.76
CA ALA A 108 -1.70 1.28 1.73
C ALA A 108 -2.24 -0.10 2.17
N VAL A 109 -2.75 -0.90 1.23
CA VAL A 109 -3.41 -2.20 1.47
C VAL A 109 -2.53 -3.18 2.24
N PRO A 110 -1.21 -3.29 1.99
CA PRO A 110 -0.37 -4.21 2.77
C PRO A 110 -0.27 -3.86 4.27
N PHE A 111 -0.51 -2.60 4.63
CA PHE A 111 -0.41 -2.11 6.00
C PHE A 111 -1.78 -2.02 6.67
N VAL A 112 -2.75 -1.45 5.96
CA VAL A 112 -4.10 -1.13 6.47
C VAL A 112 -5.10 -2.25 6.16
N GLY A 113 -4.88 -2.99 5.08
CA GLY A 113 -5.80 -4.02 4.60
C GLY A 113 -5.88 -5.23 5.52
N ILE A 114 -4.80 -5.62 6.20
CA ILE A 114 -4.78 -6.77 7.12
C ILE A 114 -5.82 -6.62 8.24
N PRO A 115 -5.79 -5.56 9.06
CA PRO A 115 -6.79 -5.40 10.13
C PRO A 115 -8.20 -5.13 9.58
N VAL A 116 -8.35 -4.41 8.47
CA VAL A 116 -9.66 -3.99 7.94
C VAL A 116 -10.35 -5.14 7.21
N LEU A 117 -9.69 -5.70 6.20
CA LEU A 117 -10.27 -6.76 5.38
C LEU A 117 -10.41 -8.02 6.22
N GLY A 118 -9.43 -8.35 7.06
CA GLY A 118 -9.52 -9.49 7.98
C GLY A 118 -10.77 -9.43 8.87
N GLN A 119 -11.17 -8.25 9.33
CA GLN A 119 -12.39 -8.08 10.11
C GLN A 119 -13.68 -8.08 9.28
N LEU A 120 -13.62 -7.63 8.02
CA LEU A 120 -14.80 -7.55 7.13
C LEU A 120 -15.14 -8.88 6.46
N PHE A 121 -14.12 -9.62 6.02
CA PHE A 121 -14.27 -10.83 5.20
C PHE A 121 -13.71 -12.08 5.87
N GLY A 122 -13.06 -11.96 7.02
CA GLY A 122 -12.31 -13.04 7.68
C GLY A 122 -10.87 -13.14 7.16
N GLU A 123 -9.97 -13.67 8.00
CA GLU A 123 -8.53 -13.71 7.69
C GLU A 123 -8.21 -14.51 6.41
N ALA A 124 -8.83 -15.69 6.26
CA ALA A 124 -8.59 -16.56 5.11
C ALA A 124 -9.03 -15.94 3.78
N ALA A 125 -10.21 -15.33 3.72
CA ALA A 125 -10.73 -14.72 2.49
C ALA A 125 -10.04 -13.39 2.14
N SER A 126 -9.43 -12.72 3.12
CA SER A 126 -8.76 -11.42 2.94
C SER A 126 -7.31 -11.53 2.51
N ALA A 127 -6.66 -12.67 2.76
CA ALA A 127 -5.26 -12.88 2.43
C ALA A 127 -4.97 -12.66 0.93
N VAL A 128 -5.84 -13.18 0.07
CA VAL A 128 -5.68 -13.12 -1.39
C VAL A 128 -5.75 -11.68 -1.94
N PRO A 129 -6.80 -10.88 -1.67
CA PRO A 129 -6.86 -9.50 -2.15
C PRO A 129 -5.74 -8.61 -1.57
N ILE A 130 -5.34 -8.82 -0.30
CA ILE A 130 -4.21 -8.08 0.30
C ILE A 130 -2.90 -8.41 -0.44
N ALA A 131 -2.64 -9.69 -0.69
CA ALA A 131 -1.44 -10.13 -1.38
C ALA A 131 -1.39 -9.57 -2.82
N ILE A 132 -2.50 -9.65 -3.57
CA ILE A 132 -2.57 -9.11 -4.95
C ILE A 132 -2.36 -7.59 -4.95
N ALA A 133 -3.05 -6.85 -4.09
CA ALA A 133 -2.87 -5.39 -4.00
C ALA A 133 -1.42 -5.03 -3.63
N GLY A 134 -0.82 -5.76 -2.69
CA GLY A 134 0.58 -5.59 -2.34
C GLY A 134 1.54 -5.85 -3.49
N LEU A 135 1.27 -6.86 -4.32
CA LEU A 135 2.05 -7.13 -5.53
C LEU A 135 1.91 -6.02 -6.57
N VAL A 136 0.69 -5.58 -6.86
CA VAL A 136 0.46 -4.48 -7.83
C VAL A 136 1.21 -3.22 -7.39
N MET A 137 1.14 -2.88 -6.10
CA MET A 137 1.85 -1.73 -5.55
C MET A 137 3.38 -1.89 -5.64
N ASN A 138 3.94 -3.00 -5.18
CA ASN A 138 5.39 -3.18 -5.08
C ASN A 138 6.07 -3.54 -6.41
N LEU A 139 5.37 -4.21 -7.32
CA LEU A 139 5.92 -4.70 -8.58
C LEU A 139 5.66 -3.77 -9.77
N ILE A 140 4.63 -2.92 -9.67
CA ILE A 140 4.23 -2.01 -10.76
C ILE A 140 4.31 -0.56 -10.31
N GLN A 141 3.49 -0.14 -9.34
CA GLN A 141 3.34 1.29 -9.03
C GLN A 141 4.61 1.92 -8.45
N VAL A 142 5.26 1.26 -7.47
CA VAL A 142 6.49 1.76 -6.85
C VAL A 142 7.65 1.84 -7.86
N PRO A 143 8.00 0.77 -8.61
CA PRO A 143 9.03 0.85 -9.65
C PRO A 143 8.71 1.89 -10.72
N ALA A 144 7.46 1.96 -11.20
CA ALA A 144 7.06 2.97 -12.19
C ALA A 144 7.28 4.40 -11.67
N THR A 145 6.91 4.66 -10.42
CA THR A 145 7.14 5.96 -9.77
C THR A 145 8.64 6.27 -9.67
N LEU A 146 9.47 5.28 -9.30
CA LEU A 146 10.92 5.45 -9.22
C LEU A 146 11.56 5.72 -10.59
N MET A 147 11.09 5.06 -11.64
CA MET A 147 11.54 5.29 -13.02
C MET A 147 11.15 6.68 -13.51
N LEU A 148 9.96 7.16 -13.19
CA LEU A 148 9.55 8.53 -13.51
C LEU A 148 10.39 9.54 -12.71
N LEU A 149 10.59 9.31 -11.41
CA LEU A 149 11.46 10.18 -10.60
C LEU A 149 12.87 10.27 -11.16
N SER A 150 13.48 9.14 -11.55
CA SER A 150 14.83 9.14 -12.14
C SER A 150 14.88 9.85 -13.50
N ALA A 151 13.85 9.67 -14.35
CA ALA A 151 13.72 10.39 -15.61
C ALA A 151 13.58 11.91 -15.39
N GLY A 152 12.79 12.33 -14.40
CA GLY A 152 12.61 13.74 -14.03
C GLY A 152 13.92 14.38 -13.52
N VAL A 153 14.71 13.64 -12.75
CA VAL A 153 16.04 14.08 -12.32
C VAL A 153 16.99 14.23 -13.51
N ALA A 154 17.00 13.25 -14.44
CA ALA A 154 17.84 13.30 -15.63
C ALA A 154 17.52 14.51 -16.52
N ALA A 155 16.22 14.81 -16.73
CA ALA A 155 15.78 15.95 -17.53
C ALA A 155 16.11 17.32 -16.92
N ARG A 156 16.26 17.40 -15.58
CA ARG A 156 16.69 18.64 -14.89
C ARG A 156 18.20 18.89 -14.97
N ASN A 157 18.98 17.84 -15.22
CA ASN A 157 20.45 17.90 -15.24
C ASN A 157 21.03 17.96 -16.66
N ALA A 158 20.19 17.91 -17.69
CA ALA A 158 20.54 18.08 -19.11
C ALA A 158 20.33 19.52 -19.56
#